data_AF-A0AAW1DAF4-F1
#
_entry.id   AF-A0AAW1DAF4-F1
#
_cell.length_a   1.000
_cell.length_b   1.000
_cell.length_c   1.000
_cell.angle_alpha   90.00
_cell.angle_beta   90.00
_cell.angle_gamma   90.00
#
_symmetry.space_group_name_H-M   'P 1'
#
loop_
_entity.id
_entity.type
_entity.pdbx_description
1 polymer ?
#
loop_
_entity_poly.entity_id
_entity_poly.type
_entity_poly.pdbx_seq_one_letter_code
_entity_poly.pdbx_strand_id
1 'polypeptide(L)'
;MQAKKRYLLVLLSCAFLAYCYFGGYRLKSEGYIPFEIDSLPSYLDTWSHHIYDKDREPSPHIRRTGGSYGIRKTSNNLVNQKCRMETCFDFARCSKDFKVYVYPLADESTGEVPLSPSPAYQKVLDVITESRYYTPDPSQACLFVLAIDTLDRDNLSADYVRNVPSRLQRLKSWNGGRNHVIFNLYSGTWPEYSEDDLGFDTGEAILAKASMSTTSFRPGFDISIPLFHKNHPEKGGESGFVTTNNFPANKKYLLAFKGKRYVHGIGSETRNSLYHLHNERDIVLVTTCRHGKSWKELKDERCDEDNTEYDRSVKSIFHFILLYICIK
;
A
#
# COMPACT_ATOMS: atom_id res chain seq x y z
N MET A 1 4.64 78.37 -14.92
CA MET A 1 4.89 77.06 -15.60
C MET A 1 4.67 75.83 -14.69
N GLN A 2 3.79 75.87 -13.67
CA GLN A 2 3.62 74.73 -12.73
C GLN A 2 2.32 73.92 -12.93
N ALA A 3 1.27 74.49 -13.51
CA ALA A 3 0.00 73.77 -13.70
C ALA A 3 0.09 72.67 -14.77
N LYS A 4 0.68 72.99 -15.94
CA LYS A 4 0.78 72.05 -17.08
C LYS A 4 1.54 70.75 -16.75
N LYS A 5 2.55 70.81 -15.88
CA LYS A 5 3.31 69.62 -15.43
C LYS A 5 2.49 68.72 -14.49
N ARG A 6 1.60 69.29 -13.67
CA ARG A 6 0.73 68.52 -12.76
C ARG A 6 -0.34 67.75 -13.53
N TYR A 7 -0.97 68.38 -14.53
CA TYR A 7 -1.96 67.71 -15.38
C TYR A 7 -1.35 66.58 -16.23
N LEU A 8 -0.10 66.75 -16.70
CA LEU A 8 0.60 65.70 -17.44
C LEU A 8 0.86 64.46 -16.57
N LEU A 9 1.26 64.67 -15.31
CA LEU A 9 1.53 63.59 -14.36
C LEU A 9 0.25 62.82 -13.98
N VAL A 10 -0.86 63.54 -13.81
CA VAL A 10 -2.18 62.92 -13.58
C VAL A 10 -2.62 62.10 -14.79
N LEU A 11 -2.49 62.64 -16.01
CA LEU A 11 -2.81 61.91 -17.24
C LEU A 11 -1.97 60.64 -17.41
N LEU A 12 -0.66 60.71 -17.13
CA LEU A 12 0.22 59.54 -17.18
C LEU A 12 -0.16 58.50 -16.13
N SER A 13 -0.54 58.92 -14.92
CA SER A 13 -0.98 58.00 -13.86
C SER A 13 -2.31 57.32 -14.21
N CYS A 14 -3.27 58.04 -14.78
CA CYS A 14 -4.54 57.49 -15.24
C CYS A 14 -4.33 56.52 -16.42
N ALA A 15 -3.44 56.84 -17.36
CA ALA A 15 -3.12 55.96 -18.48
C ALA A 15 -2.42 54.67 -18.01
N PHE A 16 -1.52 54.76 -17.02
CA PHE A 16 -0.87 53.59 -16.42
C PHE A 16 -1.87 52.70 -15.68
N LEU A 17 -2.78 53.27 -14.88
CA LEU A 17 -3.82 52.52 -14.19
C LEU A 17 -4.80 51.87 -15.17
N ALA A 18 -5.16 52.55 -16.26
CA ALA A 18 -5.97 51.95 -17.32
C ALA A 18 -5.22 50.80 -18.02
N TYR A 19 -3.94 50.95 -18.30
CA TYR A 19 -3.11 49.88 -18.87
C TYR A 19 -3.00 48.66 -17.92
N CYS A 20 -2.81 48.87 -16.62
CA CYS A 20 -2.80 47.79 -15.64
C CYS A 20 -4.18 47.12 -15.49
N TYR A 21 -5.26 47.90 -15.53
CA TYR A 21 -6.63 47.39 -15.40
C TYR A 21 -7.06 46.58 -16.63
N PHE A 22 -6.83 47.09 -17.84
CA PHE A 22 -7.18 46.40 -19.08
C PHE A 22 -6.14 45.34 -19.52
N GLY A 23 -4.86 45.55 -19.21
CA GLY A 23 -3.77 44.61 -19.50
C GLY A 23 -3.64 43.47 -18.50
N GLY A 24 -4.01 43.68 -17.23
CA GLY A 24 -4.03 42.63 -16.20
C GLY A 24 -5.03 41.52 -16.48
N TYR A 25 -6.14 41.83 -17.18
CA TYR A 25 -7.12 40.83 -17.61
C TYR A 25 -6.61 39.90 -18.74
N ARG A 26 -5.62 40.33 -19.52
CA ARG A 26 -5.00 39.50 -20.58
C ARG A 26 -3.95 38.52 -20.06
N LEU A 27 -3.42 38.74 -18.85
CA LEU A 27 -2.48 37.81 -18.19
C LEU A 27 -3.19 36.75 -17.33
N LYS A 28 -4.51 36.89 -17.13
CA LYS A 28 -5.37 35.87 -16.49
C LYS A 28 -6.29 35.18 -17.50
N SER A 29 -5.78 34.97 -18.70
CA SER A 29 -6.27 33.89 -19.55
C SER A 29 -5.56 32.64 -19.06
N GLU A 30 -6.22 31.82 -18.24
CA GLU A 30 -5.85 30.41 -18.08
C GLU A 30 -5.91 29.78 -19.47
N GLY A 31 -4.78 29.84 -20.18
CA GLY A 31 -4.56 29.00 -21.34
C GLY A 31 -4.64 27.58 -20.83
N TYR A 32 -5.73 26.91 -21.19
CA TYR A 32 -5.83 25.47 -21.09
C TYR A 32 -4.74 24.90 -22.00
N ILE A 33 -3.55 24.69 -21.42
CA ILE A 33 -2.55 23.83 -22.02
C ILE A 33 -3.12 22.43 -21.79
N PRO A 34 -3.50 21.67 -22.85
CA PRO A 34 -3.85 20.28 -22.68
C PRO A 34 -2.57 19.59 -22.24
N PHE A 35 -2.42 19.43 -20.93
CA PHE A 35 -1.36 18.63 -20.36
C PHE A 35 -1.77 17.18 -20.62
N GLU A 36 -1.20 16.56 -21.65
CA GLU A 36 -1.32 15.13 -21.91
C GLU A 36 -0.72 14.37 -20.73
N ILE A 37 -1.59 13.99 -19.78
CA ILE A 37 -1.25 13.11 -18.65
C ILE A 37 -0.68 11.76 -19.15
N ASP A 38 -1.00 11.38 -20.39
CA ASP A 38 -0.49 10.17 -21.06
C ASP A 38 1.03 10.19 -21.35
N SER A 39 1.70 11.34 -21.19
CA SER A 39 3.14 11.48 -21.42
C SER A 39 4.01 11.48 -20.15
N LEU A 40 3.39 11.49 -18.96
CA LEU A 40 4.15 11.35 -17.72
C LEU A 40 4.40 9.86 -17.43
N PRO A 41 5.67 9.44 -17.25
CA PRO A 41 5.96 8.09 -16.79
C PRO A 41 5.19 7.84 -15.50
N SER A 42 4.37 6.78 -15.46
CA SER A 42 3.78 6.32 -14.22
C SER A 42 4.90 6.10 -13.20
N TYR A 43 4.68 6.40 -11.92
CA TYR A 43 5.65 6.08 -10.86
C TYR A 43 6.00 4.57 -10.82
N LEU A 44 5.17 3.75 -11.49
CA LEU A 44 5.33 2.31 -11.71
C LEU A 44 5.87 1.94 -13.10
N ASP A 45 6.26 2.90 -13.95
CA ASP A 45 6.76 2.66 -15.32
C ASP A 45 8.23 2.20 -15.35
N THR A 46 8.63 1.42 -14.35
CA THR A 46 9.81 0.56 -14.40
C THR A 46 9.67 -0.57 -15.41
N TRP A 47 8.53 -0.72 -16.09
CA TRP A 47 8.34 -1.71 -17.16
C TRP A 47 9.03 -1.32 -18.47
N SER A 48 9.36 -0.04 -18.68
CA SER A 48 10.23 0.39 -19.78
C SER A 48 11.70 -0.09 -19.59
N HIS A 49 12.09 -0.37 -18.35
CA HIS A 49 13.19 -1.28 -18.03
C HIS A 49 12.66 -2.71 -18.04
N HIS A 50 12.43 -3.23 -19.23
CA HIS A 50 12.42 -4.66 -19.47
C HIS A 50 13.43 -5.34 -18.53
N ILE A 51 12.92 -6.21 -17.65
CA ILE A 51 13.36 -7.59 -17.65
C ILE A 51 14.89 -7.66 -17.73
N TYR A 52 15.58 -7.36 -16.62
CA TYR A 52 16.83 -8.06 -16.38
C TYR A 52 16.45 -9.54 -16.20
N ASP A 53 16.36 -10.25 -17.32
CA ASP A 53 16.11 -11.71 -17.43
C ASP A 53 17.15 -12.54 -16.65
N LYS A 54 18.12 -11.90 -15.98
CA LYS A 54 19.16 -12.51 -15.15
C LYS A 54 18.73 -12.82 -13.71
N ASP A 55 17.69 -12.19 -13.17
CA ASP A 55 17.29 -12.41 -11.77
C ASP A 55 16.17 -13.45 -11.60
N ARG A 56 15.79 -14.14 -12.69
CA ARG A 56 14.98 -15.37 -12.65
C ARG A 56 15.78 -16.60 -12.18
N GLU A 57 16.81 -16.39 -11.36
CA GLU A 57 17.44 -17.49 -10.65
C GLU A 57 16.51 -17.87 -9.49
N PRO A 58 15.90 -19.07 -9.50
CA PRO A 58 15.05 -19.50 -8.41
C PRO A 58 15.88 -19.54 -7.12
N SER A 59 15.26 -19.15 -5.99
CA SER A 59 15.91 -19.06 -4.67
C SER A 59 16.82 -20.27 -4.41
N PRO A 60 17.97 -20.11 -3.72
CA PRO A 60 18.91 -21.20 -3.44
C PRO A 60 18.27 -22.45 -2.81
N HIS A 61 17.13 -22.29 -2.15
CA HIS A 61 16.29 -23.38 -1.64
C HIS A 61 15.75 -24.29 -2.76
N ILE A 62 15.25 -23.73 -3.87
CA ILE A 62 14.70 -24.48 -5.02
C ILE A 62 15.80 -25.28 -5.72
N ARG A 63 17.04 -24.75 -5.73
CA ARG A 63 18.22 -25.46 -6.26
C ARG A 63 18.61 -26.67 -5.42
N ARG A 64 18.48 -26.59 -4.10
CA ARG A 64 18.85 -27.67 -3.17
C ARG A 64 17.83 -28.80 -3.11
N THR A 65 16.56 -28.54 -3.40
CA THR A 65 15.49 -29.56 -3.25
C THR A 65 15.20 -30.36 -4.51
N GLY A 66 16.01 -30.26 -5.59
CA GLY A 66 15.93 -31.14 -6.76
C GLY A 66 14.52 -31.24 -7.33
N GLY A 67 14.13 -30.25 -8.15
CA GLY A 67 12.80 -30.13 -8.74
C GLY A 67 12.33 -31.42 -9.43
N SER A 68 11.56 -32.22 -8.69
CA SER A 68 10.76 -33.31 -9.24
C SER A 68 9.37 -32.75 -9.46
N TYR A 69 9.10 -32.38 -10.71
CA TYR A 69 7.78 -32.01 -11.21
C TYR A 69 6.86 -33.23 -11.15
N GLY A 70 6.42 -33.58 -9.94
CA GLY A 70 5.28 -34.44 -9.75
C GLY A 70 4.04 -33.65 -10.15
N ILE A 71 3.43 -34.04 -11.27
CA ILE A 71 2.11 -33.60 -11.72
C ILE A 71 1.11 -33.83 -10.58
N ARG A 72 0.98 -32.86 -9.69
CA ARG A 72 -0.11 -32.76 -8.72
C ARG A 72 -1.13 -31.82 -9.33
N LYS A 73 -2.19 -32.46 -9.83
CA LYS A 73 -3.52 -31.93 -10.16
C LYS A 73 -3.66 -30.42 -9.96
N THR A 74 -3.86 -29.71 -11.08
CA THR A 74 -4.69 -28.50 -11.19
C THR A 74 -5.20 -27.95 -9.85
N SER A 75 -4.36 -27.15 -9.18
CA SER A 75 -4.81 -26.25 -8.13
C SER A 75 -5.20 -24.94 -8.80
N ASN A 76 -6.41 -24.47 -8.53
CA ASN A 76 -7.14 -23.42 -9.24
C ASN A 76 -6.51 -22.00 -9.18
N ASN A 77 -5.28 -21.85 -8.70
CA ASN A 77 -4.60 -20.55 -8.55
C ASN A 77 -3.91 -20.04 -9.83
N LEU A 78 -3.91 -20.81 -10.92
CA LEU A 78 -3.48 -20.31 -12.24
C LEU A 78 -4.54 -19.41 -12.92
N VAL A 79 -5.66 -19.12 -12.24
CA VAL A 79 -6.79 -18.37 -12.81
C VAL A 79 -6.59 -16.85 -12.72
N ASN A 80 -5.76 -16.32 -11.82
CA ASN A 80 -5.87 -14.88 -11.52
C ASN A 80 -4.88 -13.93 -12.23
N GLN A 81 -3.88 -14.42 -12.94
CA GLN A 81 -3.07 -13.58 -13.85
C GLN A 81 -3.88 -12.97 -15.03
N LYS A 82 -5.15 -13.36 -15.18
CA LYS A 82 -6.04 -12.89 -16.25
C LYS A 82 -6.99 -11.76 -15.83
N CYS A 83 -7.08 -11.46 -14.53
CA CYS A 83 -7.96 -10.39 -14.08
C CYS A 83 -7.32 -9.03 -14.32
N ARG A 84 -8.08 -8.21 -15.05
CA ARG A 84 -7.82 -6.80 -15.32
C ARG A 84 -9.08 -6.02 -14.98
N MET A 85 -8.98 -4.70 -14.90
CA MET A 85 -10.14 -3.87 -14.56
C MET A 85 -11.26 -4.09 -15.58
N GLU A 86 -10.95 -4.17 -16.86
CA GLU A 86 -11.92 -4.41 -17.93
C GLU A 86 -12.59 -5.80 -17.90
N THR A 87 -11.97 -6.81 -17.28
CA THR A 87 -12.50 -8.19 -17.29
C THR A 87 -13.18 -8.58 -15.99
N CYS A 88 -12.59 -8.21 -14.85
CA CYS A 88 -12.98 -8.68 -13.52
C CYS A 88 -13.62 -7.60 -12.65
N PHE A 89 -13.75 -6.37 -13.15
CA PHE A 89 -14.42 -5.28 -12.47
C PHE A 89 -15.65 -4.83 -13.26
N ASP A 90 -16.78 -4.64 -12.57
CA ASP A 90 -18.00 -4.09 -13.15
C ASP A 90 -18.05 -2.57 -12.94
N PHE A 91 -17.70 -1.84 -13.99
CA PHE A 91 -17.74 -0.37 -14.02
C PHE A 91 -19.16 0.20 -14.01
N ALA A 92 -20.18 -0.56 -14.44
CA ALA A 92 -21.54 -0.04 -14.52
C ALA A 92 -22.08 0.35 -13.14
N ARG A 93 -21.67 -0.39 -12.09
CA ARG A 93 -22.00 -0.10 -10.69
C ARG A 93 -21.43 1.22 -10.17
N CYS A 94 -20.42 1.75 -10.83
CA CYS A 94 -19.68 2.94 -10.41
C CYS A 94 -20.00 4.17 -11.28
N SER A 95 -20.93 4.04 -12.22
CA SER A 95 -21.24 5.08 -13.23
C SER A 95 -21.90 6.33 -12.66
N LYS A 96 -22.71 6.19 -11.60
CA LYS A 96 -23.47 7.31 -11.01
C LYS A 96 -22.73 7.97 -9.84
N ASP A 97 -22.28 7.17 -8.89
CA ASP A 97 -21.56 7.62 -7.70
C ASP A 97 -20.61 6.52 -7.23
N PHE A 98 -19.56 6.89 -6.50
CA PHE A 98 -18.60 5.96 -5.96
C PHE A 98 -18.92 5.68 -4.49
N LYS A 99 -19.65 4.59 -4.26
CA LYS A 99 -20.05 4.16 -2.91
C LYS A 99 -19.44 2.82 -2.52
N VAL A 100 -19.14 2.66 -1.24
CA VAL A 100 -18.54 1.47 -0.66
C VAL A 100 -19.48 0.87 0.37
N TYR A 101 -19.89 -0.37 0.15
CA TYR A 101 -20.66 -1.13 1.12
C TYR A 101 -19.73 -2.00 1.97
N VAL A 102 -19.92 -1.92 3.29
CA VAL A 102 -19.23 -2.77 4.26
C VAL A 102 -20.23 -3.80 4.76
N TYR A 103 -19.87 -5.08 4.67
CA TYR A 103 -20.73 -6.15 5.21
C TYR A 103 -20.93 -5.99 6.71
N PRO A 104 -22.11 -6.33 7.26
CA PRO A 104 -22.34 -6.29 8.70
C PRO A 104 -21.51 -7.36 9.42
N LEU A 105 -21.05 -7.05 10.64
CA LEU A 105 -20.26 -7.97 11.49
C LEU A 105 -21.05 -9.21 11.95
N ALA A 106 -22.37 -9.07 12.06
CA ALA A 106 -23.29 -10.14 12.39
C ALA A 106 -24.29 -10.30 11.24
N ASP A 107 -24.46 -11.53 10.78
CA ASP A 107 -25.66 -11.89 10.02
C ASP A 107 -26.69 -12.42 11.02
N GLU A 108 -27.58 -11.52 11.46
CA GLU A 108 -28.70 -11.79 12.37
C GLU A 108 -29.52 -13.01 11.93
N SER A 109 -29.51 -13.35 10.63
CA SER A 109 -30.25 -14.49 10.07
C SER A 109 -29.59 -15.85 10.28
N THR A 110 -28.31 -15.89 10.68
CA THR A 110 -27.52 -17.14 10.71
C THR A 110 -27.28 -17.70 12.12
N GLY A 111 -27.57 -16.93 13.17
CA GLY A 111 -27.45 -17.37 14.57
C GLY A 111 -26.03 -17.76 15.02
N GLU A 112 -25.00 -17.54 14.20
CA GLU A 112 -23.61 -17.78 14.57
C GLU A 112 -23.05 -16.63 15.41
N VAL A 113 -22.12 -16.97 16.31
CA VAL A 113 -21.38 -15.98 17.11
C VAL A 113 -20.68 -15.01 16.15
N PRO A 114 -20.95 -13.70 16.24
CA PRO A 114 -20.30 -12.70 15.42
C PRO A 114 -18.78 -12.79 15.56
N LEU A 115 -18.05 -12.80 14.44
CA LEU A 115 -16.61 -12.63 14.53
C LEU A 115 -16.33 -11.18 14.90
N SER A 116 -15.69 -10.99 16.05
CA SER A 116 -15.11 -9.70 16.39
C SER A 116 -13.81 -9.56 15.59
N PRO A 117 -13.70 -8.57 14.69
CA PRO A 117 -12.46 -8.35 13.93
C PRO A 117 -11.33 -7.93 14.88
N SER A 118 -10.08 -8.12 14.45
CA SER A 118 -8.94 -7.62 15.23
C SER A 118 -9.03 -6.09 15.35
N PRO A 119 -8.41 -5.48 16.39
CA PRO A 119 -8.37 -4.02 16.51
C PRO A 119 -7.76 -3.32 15.29
N ALA A 120 -6.87 -4.01 14.55
CA ALA A 120 -6.29 -3.47 13.33
C ALA A 120 -7.29 -3.46 12.16
N TYR A 121 -8.07 -4.53 11.99
CA TYR A 121 -9.07 -4.57 10.93
C TYR A 121 -10.29 -3.71 11.23
N GLN A 122 -10.68 -3.62 12.51
CA GLN A 122 -11.75 -2.70 12.94
C GLN A 122 -11.46 -1.27 12.50
N LYS A 123 -10.22 -0.78 12.68
CA LYS A 123 -9.79 0.54 12.17
C LYS A 123 -9.98 0.71 10.66
N VAL A 124 -9.73 -0.34 9.87
CA VAL A 124 -9.96 -0.31 8.41
C VAL A 124 -11.44 -0.14 8.11
N LEU A 125 -12.30 -0.90 8.80
CA LEU A 125 -13.76 -0.79 8.64
C LEU A 125 -14.29 0.57 9.11
N ASP A 126 -13.79 1.10 10.23
CA ASP A 126 -14.21 2.38 10.80
C ASP A 126 -13.89 3.53 9.84
N VAL A 127 -12.66 3.60 9.32
CA VAL A 127 -12.27 4.63 8.34
C VAL A 127 -13.15 4.60 7.09
N ILE A 128 -13.56 3.42 6.63
CA ILE A 128 -14.43 3.29 5.46
C ILE A 128 -15.85 3.74 5.80
N THR A 129 -16.41 3.28 6.93
CA THR A 129 -17.79 3.57 7.34
C THR A 129 -18.00 5.03 7.74
N GLU A 130 -17.00 5.70 8.29
CA GLU A 130 -17.02 7.13 8.59
C GLU A 130 -16.84 8.02 7.34
N SER A 131 -16.40 7.43 6.22
CA SER A 131 -16.14 8.20 5.00
C SER A 131 -17.43 8.59 4.26
N ARG A 132 -17.36 9.66 3.46
CA ARG A 132 -18.43 10.07 2.52
C ARG A 132 -18.79 9.02 1.47
N TYR A 133 -17.92 8.02 1.28
CA TYR A 133 -18.12 6.95 0.30
C TYR A 133 -18.96 5.81 0.87
N TYR A 134 -19.12 5.71 2.18
CA TYR A 134 -19.92 4.65 2.78
C TYR A 134 -21.39 4.67 2.30
N THR A 135 -21.95 3.47 2.11
CA THR A 135 -23.39 3.26 1.97
C THR A 135 -23.83 2.01 2.74
N PRO A 136 -24.97 2.04 3.45
CA PRO A 136 -25.59 0.85 4.03
C PRO A 136 -26.39 0.04 2.99
N ASP A 137 -26.64 0.58 1.80
CA ASP A 137 -27.42 -0.08 0.74
C ASP A 137 -26.49 -0.76 -0.29
N PRO A 138 -26.44 -2.11 -0.35
CA PRO A 138 -25.58 -2.82 -1.30
C PRO A 138 -26.00 -2.63 -2.76
N SER A 139 -27.22 -2.16 -3.05
CA SER A 139 -27.66 -1.88 -4.43
C SER A 139 -27.02 -0.61 -5.01
N GLN A 140 -26.60 0.32 -4.14
CA GLN A 140 -25.95 1.58 -4.52
C GLN A 140 -24.43 1.48 -4.55
N ALA A 141 -23.88 0.36 -4.07
CA ALA A 141 -22.44 0.19 -3.90
C ALA A 141 -21.72 -0.09 -5.22
N CYS A 142 -20.65 0.66 -5.44
CA CYS A 142 -19.62 0.41 -6.45
C CYS A 142 -18.63 -0.66 -5.96
N LEU A 143 -18.17 -0.55 -4.70
CA LEU A 143 -17.25 -1.50 -4.07
C LEU A 143 -17.83 -2.17 -2.84
N PHE A 144 -17.32 -3.37 -2.56
CA PHE A 144 -17.70 -4.19 -1.40
C PHE A 144 -16.47 -4.51 -0.55
N VAL A 145 -16.61 -4.35 0.77
CA VAL A 145 -15.57 -4.70 1.75
C VAL A 145 -16.14 -5.65 2.79
N LEU A 146 -15.46 -6.78 2.98
CA LEU A 146 -15.90 -7.84 3.87
C LEU A 146 -15.76 -7.43 5.34
N ALA A 147 -16.70 -7.85 6.18
CA ALA A 147 -16.55 -7.83 7.65
C ALA A 147 -15.74 -9.03 8.18
N ILE A 148 -15.00 -9.73 7.31
CA ILE A 148 -14.18 -10.88 7.66
C ILE A 148 -12.72 -10.42 7.71
N ASP A 149 -12.09 -10.53 8.88
CA ASP A 149 -10.70 -10.14 9.05
C ASP A 149 -9.77 -11.05 8.24
N THR A 150 -9.09 -10.44 7.27
CA THR A 150 -8.15 -11.10 6.34
C THR A 150 -6.76 -10.45 6.39
N LEU A 151 -6.52 -9.51 7.32
CA LEU A 151 -5.24 -8.82 7.43
C LEU A 151 -4.11 -9.78 7.73
N ASP A 152 -4.37 -10.78 8.58
CA ASP A 152 -3.40 -11.78 8.99
C ASP A 152 -3.84 -13.18 8.57
N ARG A 153 -3.10 -13.74 7.60
CA ARG A 153 -3.32 -15.10 7.09
C ARG A 153 -2.24 -16.08 7.57
N ASP A 154 -1.49 -15.72 8.60
CA ASP A 154 -0.62 -16.64 9.32
C ASP A 154 -1.46 -17.55 10.24
N ASN A 155 -1.39 -18.87 10.03
CA ASN A 155 -2.17 -19.85 10.80
C ASN A 155 -1.83 -19.88 12.30
N LEU A 156 -0.67 -19.31 12.69
CA LEU A 156 -0.20 -19.19 14.07
C LEU A 156 -0.66 -17.90 14.74
N SER A 157 -1.22 -16.96 13.97
CA SER A 157 -1.67 -15.68 14.51
C SER A 157 -2.95 -15.85 15.34
N ALA A 158 -3.03 -15.10 16.44
CA ALA A 158 -4.26 -14.98 17.22
C ALA A 158 -5.38 -14.29 16.43
N ASP A 159 -5.00 -13.48 15.43
CA ASP A 159 -5.92 -12.74 14.56
C ASP A 159 -6.37 -13.59 13.34
N TYR A 160 -5.93 -14.85 13.23
CA TYR A 160 -6.22 -15.72 12.10
C TYR A 160 -7.67 -16.20 12.07
N VAL A 161 -8.45 -15.72 11.10
CA VAL A 161 -9.82 -16.18 10.89
C VAL A 161 -9.86 -17.52 10.14
N ARG A 162 -10.53 -18.51 10.72
CA ARG A 162 -10.75 -19.84 10.10
C ARG A 162 -12.05 -19.87 9.29
N ASN A 163 -12.14 -20.84 8.38
CA ASN A 163 -13.34 -21.14 7.59
C ASN A 163 -13.87 -19.97 6.75
N VAL A 164 -12.97 -19.10 6.25
CA VAL A 164 -13.32 -18.01 5.32
C VAL A 164 -14.12 -18.51 4.11
N PRO A 165 -13.77 -19.63 3.43
CA PRO A 165 -14.56 -20.11 2.28
C PRO A 165 -16.04 -20.35 2.60
N SER A 166 -16.32 -21.01 3.72
CA SER A 166 -17.69 -21.31 4.15
C SER A 166 -18.49 -20.05 4.48
N ARG A 167 -17.82 -18.98 4.93
CA ARG A 167 -18.43 -17.69 5.20
C ARG A 167 -18.74 -16.93 3.91
N LEU A 168 -17.79 -16.89 2.97
CA LEU A 168 -17.99 -16.25 1.67
C LEU A 168 -19.16 -16.85 0.89
N GLN A 169 -19.34 -18.17 0.93
CA GLN A 169 -20.46 -18.86 0.26
C GLN A 169 -21.84 -18.43 0.76
N ARG A 170 -21.94 -17.91 1.98
CA ARG A 170 -23.22 -17.44 2.56
C ARG A 170 -23.53 -15.99 2.19
N LEU A 171 -22.54 -15.23 1.74
CA LEU A 171 -22.71 -13.85 1.36
C LEU A 171 -23.39 -13.76 -0.01
N LYS A 172 -24.67 -13.39 -0.02
CA LYS A 172 -25.48 -13.26 -1.24
C LYS A 172 -24.81 -12.38 -2.31
N SER A 173 -24.14 -11.30 -1.89
CA SER A 173 -23.52 -10.33 -2.79
C SER A 173 -22.06 -10.65 -3.15
N TRP A 174 -21.47 -11.77 -2.70
CA TRP A 174 -20.05 -12.08 -2.95
C TRP A 174 -19.69 -12.10 -4.44
N ASN A 175 -20.59 -12.58 -5.29
CA ASN A 175 -20.47 -12.54 -6.76
C ASN A 175 -19.08 -12.97 -7.29
N GLY A 176 -18.52 -14.03 -6.72
CA GLY A 176 -17.20 -14.53 -7.10
C GLY A 176 -16.05 -13.53 -6.89
N GLY A 177 -16.21 -12.54 -6.02
CA GLY A 177 -15.22 -11.51 -5.72
C GLY A 177 -15.30 -10.26 -6.60
N ARG A 178 -16.16 -10.22 -7.63
CA ARG A 178 -16.28 -9.04 -8.51
C ARG A 178 -16.64 -7.79 -7.70
N ASN A 179 -15.90 -6.69 -7.91
CA ASN A 179 -16.01 -5.42 -7.17
C ASN A 179 -15.73 -5.51 -5.65
N HIS A 180 -15.13 -6.60 -5.16
CA HIS A 180 -14.71 -6.72 -3.77
C HIS A 180 -13.27 -6.29 -3.58
N VAL A 181 -12.96 -5.73 -2.41
CA VAL A 181 -11.59 -5.44 -1.98
C VAL A 181 -11.27 -6.29 -0.75
N ILE A 182 -10.16 -7.02 -0.81
CA ILE A 182 -9.62 -7.82 0.30
C ILE A 182 -8.33 -7.17 0.78
N PHE A 183 -8.21 -6.97 2.09
CA PHE A 183 -7.01 -6.41 2.70
C PHE A 183 -6.13 -7.52 3.29
N ASN A 184 -4.84 -7.51 2.97
CA ASN A 184 -3.87 -8.41 3.60
C ASN A 184 -2.57 -7.68 3.94
N LEU A 185 -2.16 -7.72 5.20
CA LEU A 185 -0.91 -7.12 5.64
C LEU A 185 0.16 -8.16 5.96
N TYR A 186 -0.25 -9.32 6.47
CA TYR A 186 0.64 -10.39 6.91
C TYR A 186 0.33 -11.66 6.12
N SER A 187 1.33 -12.12 5.38
CA SER A 187 1.27 -13.33 4.54
C SER A 187 2.01 -14.51 5.17
N GLY A 188 2.05 -14.60 6.50
CA GLY A 188 2.73 -15.67 7.22
C GLY A 188 4.01 -15.25 7.94
N THR A 189 4.52 -16.17 8.76
CA THR A 189 5.79 -16.04 9.49
C THR A 189 6.77 -17.10 9.03
N TRP A 190 8.07 -16.77 9.04
CA TRP A 190 9.13 -17.74 8.74
C TRP A 190 8.97 -19.04 9.56
N PRO A 191 9.18 -20.22 8.97
CA PRO A 191 9.58 -20.46 7.56
C PRO A 191 8.40 -20.52 6.58
N GLU A 192 7.16 -20.43 7.06
CA GLU A 192 5.92 -20.68 6.32
C GLU A 192 5.29 -19.38 5.77
N TYR A 193 6.05 -18.64 4.96
CA TYR A 193 5.46 -17.51 4.22
C TYR A 193 4.55 -18.02 3.10
N SER A 194 3.27 -17.66 3.16
CA SER A 194 2.26 -17.96 2.14
C SER A 194 2.05 -16.74 1.25
N GLU A 195 2.99 -16.49 0.33
CA GLU A 195 2.99 -15.28 -0.50
C GLU A 195 1.88 -15.28 -1.56
N ASP A 196 1.53 -16.44 -2.09
CA ASP A 196 0.57 -16.56 -3.21
C ASP A 196 -0.78 -17.14 -2.79
N ASP A 197 -0.95 -17.50 -1.51
CA ASP A 197 -2.18 -18.13 -1.01
C ASP A 197 -2.65 -17.46 0.28
N LEU A 198 -3.86 -16.91 0.27
CA LEU A 198 -4.52 -16.37 1.47
C LEU A 198 -5.26 -17.48 2.26
N GLY A 199 -5.19 -18.73 1.82
CA GLY A 199 -5.89 -19.88 2.40
C GLY A 199 -7.36 -19.96 1.99
N PHE A 200 -7.76 -19.23 0.95
CA PHE A 200 -9.09 -19.28 0.32
C PHE A 200 -9.04 -18.69 -1.10
N ASP A 201 -10.03 -19.03 -1.92
CA ASP A 201 -10.18 -18.47 -3.27
C ASP A 201 -10.76 -17.05 -3.20
N THR A 202 -9.98 -16.07 -3.65
CA THR A 202 -10.37 -14.66 -3.69
C THR A 202 -11.23 -14.32 -4.92
N GLY A 203 -11.32 -15.24 -5.88
CA GLY A 203 -12.00 -15.00 -7.15
C GLY A 203 -11.52 -13.72 -7.83
N GLU A 204 -12.45 -12.89 -8.28
CA GLU A 204 -12.22 -11.64 -9.00
C GLU A 204 -11.96 -10.43 -8.07
N ALA A 205 -11.75 -10.64 -6.77
CA ALA A 205 -11.54 -9.53 -5.84
C ALA A 205 -10.21 -8.82 -6.07
N ILE A 206 -10.21 -7.50 -5.87
CA ILE A 206 -9.02 -6.65 -5.80
C ILE A 206 -8.28 -6.95 -4.50
N LEU A 207 -6.97 -7.18 -4.58
CA LEU A 207 -6.13 -7.39 -3.40
C LEU A 207 -5.40 -6.11 -3.04
N ALA A 208 -5.77 -5.54 -1.89
CA ALA A 208 -5.02 -4.47 -1.23
C ALA A 208 -4.04 -5.12 -0.26
N LYS A 209 -2.81 -5.37 -0.71
CA LYS A 209 -1.86 -6.24 0.00
C LYS A 209 -0.48 -5.63 0.19
N ALA A 210 0.07 -5.82 1.40
CA ALA A 210 1.45 -5.52 1.71
C ALA A 210 2.37 -6.69 1.31
N SER A 211 3.61 -6.39 0.94
CA SER A 211 4.61 -7.38 0.50
C SER A 211 4.12 -8.28 -0.64
N MET A 212 3.39 -7.70 -1.60
CA MET A 212 2.94 -8.43 -2.79
C MET A 212 4.13 -8.90 -3.62
N SER A 213 4.13 -10.17 -4.04
CA SER A 213 5.13 -10.66 -4.99
C SER A 213 4.91 -10.05 -6.37
N THR A 214 6.00 -9.70 -7.06
CA THR A 214 5.95 -9.24 -8.45
C THR A 214 5.41 -10.32 -9.40
N THR A 215 5.44 -11.59 -8.99
CA THR A 215 4.89 -12.72 -9.75
C THR A 215 3.39 -12.91 -9.58
N SER A 216 2.76 -12.31 -8.58
CA SER A 216 1.31 -12.44 -8.31
C SER A 216 0.54 -11.11 -8.33
N PHE A 217 1.24 -9.98 -8.24
CA PHE A 217 0.64 -8.66 -8.40
C PHE A 217 0.02 -8.48 -9.79
N ARG A 218 -1.24 -8.03 -9.87
CA ARG A 218 -1.93 -7.70 -11.12
C ARG A 218 -1.88 -6.17 -11.35
N PRO A 219 -1.00 -5.67 -12.24
CA PRO A 219 -0.85 -4.23 -12.44
C PRO A 219 -2.14 -3.57 -12.92
N GLY A 220 -2.47 -2.43 -12.33
CA GLY A 220 -3.70 -1.68 -12.62
C GLY A 220 -4.98 -2.29 -12.03
N PHE A 221 -4.88 -3.44 -11.35
CA PHE A 221 -6.01 -4.10 -10.70
C PHE A 221 -5.82 -4.22 -9.19
N ASP A 222 -4.68 -4.76 -8.75
CA ASP A 222 -4.32 -4.86 -7.33
C ASP A 222 -3.72 -3.57 -6.78
N ILE A 223 -3.78 -3.43 -5.46
CA ILE A 223 -3.28 -2.24 -4.75
C ILE A 223 -2.14 -2.68 -3.82
N SER A 224 -0.93 -2.20 -4.09
CA SER A 224 0.18 -2.34 -3.15
C SER A 224 0.02 -1.32 -2.03
N ILE A 225 -0.14 -1.81 -0.80
CA ILE A 225 -0.24 -0.97 0.40
C ILE A 225 0.97 -1.18 1.30
N PRO A 226 1.40 -0.15 2.08
CA PRO A 226 2.47 -0.32 3.04
C PRO A 226 2.02 -1.25 4.18
N LEU A 227 2.99 -1.94 4.78
CA LEU A 227 2.73 -2.73 5.99
C LEU A 227 2.57 -1.79 7.19
N PHE A 228 1.35 -1.72 7.74
CA PHE A 228 1.06 -0.93 8.93
C PHE A 228 1.36 -1.71 10.21
N HIS A 229 2.06 -1.07 11.14
CA HIS A 229 2.25 -1.61 12.48
C HIS A 229 0.92 -1.68 13.26
N LYS A 230 0.74 -2.66 14.16
CA LYS A 230 -0.51 -2.82 14.94
C LYS A 230 -0.91 -1.55 15.73
N ASN A 231 0.09 -0.79 16.18
CA ASN A 231 -0.11 0.47 16.91
C ASN A 231 -0.22 1.70 16.00
N HIS A 232 -0.33 1.53 14.67
CA HIS A 232 -0.53 2.65 13.77
C HIS A 232 -1.82 3.39 14.13
N PRO A 233 -1.80 4.73 14.26
CA PRO A 233 -2.99 5.50 14.55
C PRO A 233 -3.98 5.37 13.39
N GLU A 234 -5.26 5.33 13.70
CA GLU A 234 -6.32 5.20 12.70
C GLU A 234 -6.45 6.48 11.85
N LYS A 235 -6.36 7.63 12.52
CA LYS A 235 -6.39 8.95 11.90
C LYS A 235 -4.99 9.56 11.97
N GLY A 236 -4.62 10.27 10.91
CA GLY A 236 -3.38 11.04 10.89
C GLY A 236 -3.35 12.07 12.02
N GLY A 237 -2.14 12.45 12.43
CA GLY A 237 -1.92 13.62 13.28
C GLY A 237 -2.04 14.92 12.47
N GLU A 238 -1.23 15.92 12.81
CA GLU A 238 -1.13 17.12 11.99
C GLU A 238 -0.82 16.76 10.52
N SER A 239 -1.38 17.55 9.60
CA SER A 239 -1.10 17.41 8.18
C SER A 239 0.41 17.33 7.98
N GLY A 240 0.88 16.28 7.31
CA GLY A 240 2.31 16.16 7.00
C GLY A 240 2.79 17.42 6.27
N PHE A 241 4.07 17.74 6.35
CA PHE A 241 4.65 18.96 5.76
C PHE A 241 4.52 19.06 4.23
N VAL A 242 3.96 18.04 3.56
CA VAL A 242 3.73 18.03 2.12
C VAL A 242 2.42 18.79 1.82
N THR A 243 2.53 20.11 1.72
CA THR A 243 1.41 20.99 1.35
C THR A 243 1.20 21.06 -0.16
N THR A 244 2.20 20.68 -0.95
CA THR A 244 2.18 20.67 -2.43
C THR A 244 2.99 19.50 -2.98
N ASN A 245 2.64 19.02 -4.17
CA ASN A 245 3.37 17.98 -4.88
C ASN A 245 4.67 18.59 -5.49
N ASN A 246 5.65 18.92 -4.63
CA ASN A 246 6.92 19.46 -5.09
C ASN A 246 7.71 18.34 -5.78
N PHE A 247 7.75 18.36 -7.11
CA PHE A 247 8.64 17.52 -7.89
C PHE A 247 9.81 18.36 -8.44
N PRO A 248 11.07 17.91 -8.29
CA PRO A 248 11.49 16.73 -7.53
C PRO A 248 11.34 16.95 -6.02
N ALA A 249 10.88 15.92 -5.30
CA ALA A 249 10.67 16.00 -3.86
C ALA A 249 12.02 16.18 -3.16
N ASN A 250 12.22 17.34 -2.51
CA ASN A 250 13.39 17.59 -1.68
C ASN A 250 13.25 16.80 -0.36
N LYS A 251 13.54 15.49 -0.41
CA LYS A 251 13.47 14.59 0.73
C LYS A 251 14.81 14.64 1.47
N LYS A 252 14.75 14.86 2.79
CA LYS A 252 15.93 14.76 3.68
C LYS A 252 16.55 13.35 3.63
N TYR A 253 15.72 12.32 3.51
CA TYR A 253 16.14 10.93 3.45
C TYR A 253 15.87 10.38 2.05
N LEU A 254 16.92 9.89 1.39
CA LEU A 254 16.85 9.12 0.15
C LEU A 254 16.23 7.75 0.41
N LEU A 255 16.61 7.08 1.50
CA LEU A 255 16.13 5.76 1.87
C LEU A 255 16.02 5.65 3.39
N ALA A 256 14.87 5.16 3.87
CA ALA A 256 14.70 4.81 5.27
C ALA A 256 14.12 3.39 5.37
N PHE A 257 14.76 2.52 6.15
CA PHE A 257 14.29 1.17 6.43
C PHE A 257 14.31 0.90 7.93
N LYS A 258 13.25 0.25 8.41
CA LYS A 258 13.19 -0.28 9.75
C LYS A 258 12.68 -1.71 9.73
N GLY A 259 13.51 -2.68 10.15
CA GLY A 259 13.14 -4.09 10.01
C GLY A 259 13.89 -5.06 10.90
N LYS A 260 13.64 -6.37 10.69
CA LYS A 260 14.32 -7.44 11.44
C LYS A 260 15.54 -7.94 10.66
N ARG A 261 16.68 -8.05 11.34
CA ARG A 261 17.90 -8.71 10.86
C ARG A 261 17.94 -10.13 11.43
N TYR A 262 18.07 -11.12 10.57
CA TYR A 262 18.17 -12.51 11.01
C TYR A 262 19.64 -12.83 11.27
N VAL A 263 19.99 -13.16 12.51
CA VAL A 263 21.36 -13.54 12.87
C VAL A 263 21.75 -14.93 12.36
N HIS A 264 20.76 -15.75 12.00
CA HIS A 264 20.93 -17.10 11.46
C HIS A 264 19.79 -17.43 10.48
N GLY A 265 19.96 -18.48 9.67
CA GLY A 265 18.94 -18.94 8.72
C GLY A 265 19.01 -18.30 7.33
N ILE A 266 18.11 -18.71 6.43
CA ILE A 266 18.08 -18.21 5.04
C ILE A 266 17.71 -16.72 5.03
N GLY A 267 18.48 -15.93 4.29
CA GLY A 267 18.33 -14.46 4.23
C GLY A 267 19.09 -13.71 5.33
N SER A 268 19.79 -14.40 6.23
CA SER A 268 20.64 -13.75 7.24
C SER A 268 21.75 -12.93 6.60
N GLU A 269 22.47 -13.48 5.60
CA GLU A 269 23.55 -12.80 4.90
C GLU A 269 23.07 -11.52 4.22
N THR A 270 22.02 -11.60 3.39
CA THR A 270 21.48 -10.43 2.67
C THR A 270 21.03 -9.32 3.63
N ARG A 271 20.31 -9.67 4.70
CA ARG A 271 19.88 -8.70 5.71
C ARG A 271 21.04 -8.18 6.55
N ASN A 272 22.05 -9.01 6.76
CA ASN A 272 23.27 -8.59 7.44
C ASN A 272 24.11 -7.64 6.60
N SER A 273 23.98 -7.64 5.27
CA SER A 273 24.66 -6.69 4.38
C SER A 273 24.01 -5.31 4.36
N LEU A 274 22.73 -5.18 4.75
CA LEU A 274 22.00 -3.92 4.67
C LEU A 274 22.63 -2.78 5.46
N TYR A 275 23.22 -3.06 6.62
CA TYR A 275 23.86 -2.01 7.41
C TYR A 275 24.99 -1.28 6.66
N HIS A 276 25.63 -1.91 5.66
CA HIS A 276 26.68 -1.25 4.88
C HIS A 276 26.17 -0.09 4.04
N LEU A 277 24.86 -0.05 3.78
CA LEU A 277 24.21 1.05 3.07
C LEU A 277 23.83 2.19 4.04
N HIS A 278 23.80 1.94 5.36
CA HIS A 278 23.48 2.94 6.37
C HIS A 278 24.60 3.99 6.43
N ASN A 279 24.25 5.27 6.28
CA ASN A 279 25.22 6.36 6.29
C ASN A 279 24.88 7.50 7.26
N GLU A 280 23.86 7.33 8.12
CA GLU A 280 23.38 8.29 9.12
C GLU A 280 22.93 9.67 8.59
N ARG A 281 22.97 9.89 7.27
CA ARG A 281 22.68 11.19 6.63
C ARG A 281 21.36 11.15 5.89
N ASP A 282 21.34 10.46 4.75
CA ASP A 282 20.21 10.36 3.83
C ASP A 282 19.78 8.91 3.58
N ILE A 283 20.60 7.92 3.96
CA ILE A 283 20.26 6.50 3.96
C ILE A 283 20.30 5.98 5.40
N VAL A 284 19.11 5.74 5.97
CA VAL A 284 18.94 5.31 7.36
C VAL A 284 18.31 3.92 7.40
N LEU A 285 19.10 2.91 7.70
CA LEU A 285 18.65 1.52 7.81
C LEU A 285 18.85 1.05 9.25
N VAL A 286 17.76 0.84 9.97
CA VAL A 286 17.79 0.47 11.38
C VAL A 286 17.18 -0.91 11.55
N THR A 287 17.92 -1.83 12.17
CA THR A 287 17.49 -3.24 12.26
C THR A 287 17.45 -3.76 13.68
N THR A 288 16.61 -4.75 13.95
CA THR A 288 16.61 -5.50 15.22
C THR A 288 16.95 -6.96 14.97
N CYS A 289 17.84 -7.52 15.78
CA CYS A 289 18.16 -8.95 15.80
C CYS A 289 17.14 -9.79 16.59
N ARG A 290 16.13 -9.16 17.22
CA ARG A 290 15.10 -9.86 18.02
C ARG A 290 14.15 -10.66 17.10
N HIS A 291 14.58 -11.87 16.71
CA HIS A 291 13.83 -12.73 15.80
C HIS A 291 13.87 -14.22 16.19
N GLY A 292 12.71 -14.86 16.27
CA GLY A 292 12.59 -16.25 16.71
C GLY A 292 12.83 -16.42 18.22
N LYS A 293 12.98 -17.67 18.68
CA LYS A 293 13.22 -17.97 20.11
C LYS A 293 14.72 -17.95 20.45
N SER A 294 15.56 -18.35 19.51
CA SER A 294 17.00 -18.56 19.72
C SER A 294 17.88 -17.34 19.42
N TRP A 295 17.31 -16.16 19.12
CA TRP A 295 18.14 -14.98 18.80
C TRP A 295 19.08 -14.57 19.93
N LYS A 296 18.70 -14.80 21.20
CA LYS A 296 19.54 -14.48 22.36
C LYS A 296 20.80 -15.35 22.40
N GLU A 297 20.65 -16.61 22.01
CA GLU A 297 21.74 -17.60 22.00
C GLU A 297 22.64 -17.41 20.78
N LEU A 298 22.06 -16.98 19.66
CA LEU A 298 22.73 -16.81 18.38
C LEU A 298 23.08 -15.34 18.07
N LYS A 299 23.07 -14.45 19.09
CA LYS A 299 23.39 -13.04 18.88
C LYS A 299 24.85 -12.87 18.54
N ASP A 300 25.13 -12.01 17.57
CA ASP A 300 26.48 -11.53 17.28
C ASP A 300 26.80 -10.26 18.11
N GLU A 301 28.03 -9.76 17.96
CA GLU A 301 28.53 -8.60 18.69
C GLU A 301 27.75 -7.31 18.38
N ARG A 302 27.16 -7.19 17.17
CA ARG A 302 26.42 -5.98 16.74
C ARG A 302 24.98 -5.94 17.24
N CYS A 303 24.40 -7.07 17.61
CA CYS A 303 22.99 -7.19 17.98
C CYS A 303 22.55 -6.22 19.10
N ASP A 304 23.41 -5.91 20.06
CA ASP A 304 23.07 -4.98 21.15
C ASP A 304 23.02 -3.51 20.66
N GLU A 305 23.90 -3.12 19.75
CA GLU A 305 23.92 -1.80 19.11
C GLU A 305 22.72 -1.64 18.16
N ASP A 306 22.51 -2.62 17.28
CA ASP A 306 21.36 -2.71 16.36
C ASP A 306 20.04 -2.45 17.12
N ASN A 307 19.83 -3.16 18.24
CA ASN A 307 18.61 -3.02 19.04
C ASN A 307 18.47 -1.64 19.71
N THR A 308 19.58 -1.07 20.16
CA THR A 308 19.58 0.26 20.79
C THR A 308 19.17 1.34 19.79
N GLU A 309 19.73 1.28 18.59
CA GLU A 309 19.39 2.20 17.50
C GLU A 309 17.93 2.00 17.03
N TYR A 310 17.49 0.75 16.93
CA TYR A 310 16.12 0.37 16.56
C TYR A 310 15.06 0.92 17.51
N ASP A 311 15.31 0.84 18.81
CA ASP A 311 14.40 1.32 19.84
C ASP A 311 14.41 2.87 19.89
N ARG A 312 15.55 3.52 19.64
CA ARG A 312 15.68 5.00 19.59
C ARG A 312 14.97 5.62 18.40
N SER A 313 15.08 5.03 17.22
CA SER A 313 14.68 5.64 15.94
C SER A 313 13.16 5.67 15.69
N VAL A 314 12.34 5.12 16.60
CA VAL A 314 10.87 5.11 16.51
C VAL A 314 10.26 6.51 16.39
N LYS A 315 10.86 7.52 17.05
CA LYS A 315 10.19 8.83 17.24
C LYS A 315 10.50 9.90 16.19
N SER A 316 11.63 9.83 15.48
CA SER A 316 12.10 10.97 14.67
C SER A 316 12.13 10.76 13.15
N ILE A 317 12.21 9.51 12.67
CA ILE A 317 12.48 9.23 11.24
C ILE A 317 11.32 8.47 10.58
N PHE A 318 10.73 7.51 11.29
CA PHE A 318 9.80 6.53 10.70
C PHE A 318 8.31 6.85 10.90
N HIS A 319 7.97 8.06 11.33
CA HIS A 319 6.54 8.46 11.44
C HIS A 319 5.87 8.61 10.06
N PHE A 320 6.65 8.75 8.99
CA PHE A 320 6.14 9.05 7.64
C PHE A 320 6.74 8.21 6.49
N ILE A 321 7.74 7.37 6.76
CA ILE A 321 8.38 6.53 5.72
C ILE A 321 8.28 5.07 6.16
N LEU A 322 7.26 4.37 5.66
CA LEU A 322 7.05 2.94 5.89
C LEU A 322 7.24 2.19 4.57
N LEU A 323 8.49 1.97 4.20
CA LEU A 323 8.89 0.98 3.21
C LEU A 323 9.39 -0.26 3.96
N TYR A 324 8.50 -1.22 4.16
CA TYR A 324 8.89 -2.56 4.59
C TYR A 324 9.39 -3.32 3.36
N ILE A 325 10.69 -3.24 3.09
CA ILE A 325 11.31 -4.07 2.06
C ILE A 325 11.51 -5.47 2.65
N CYS A 326 10.72 -6.44 2.20
CA CYS A 326 10.99 -7.85 2.46
C CYS A 326 12.13 -8.28 1.54
N ILE A 327 13.37 -8.08 2.00
CA ILE A 327 14.54 -8.57 1.28
C ILE A 327 14.67 -10.07 1.58
N LYS A 328 14.46 -10.87 0.54
CA LYS A 328 14.71 -12.32 0.52
C LYS A 328 16.15 -12.60 0.12
#